data_AF-A7SKS4-F1
#
_entry.id   AF-A7SKS4-F1
#
_cell.length_a   1.000
_cell.length_b   1.000
_cell.length_c   1.000
_cell.angle_alpha   90.00
_cell.angle_beta   90.00
_cell.angle_gamma   90.00
#
_symmetry.space_group_name_H-M   'P 1'
#
loop_
_entity.id
_entity.type
_entity.pdbx_description
1 polymer ?
#
loop_
_entity_poly.entity_id
_entity_poly.type
_entity_poly.pdbx_seq_one_letter_code
_entity_poly.pdbx_strand_id
1 'polypeptide(L)'
;GIGNHAVTNEEEYRKTCRTACRKDSTWTNAGTGSNLTESGTVECDASLMDGKTMGFGAVGAIRRVKNPSQVAHHILRDEIKGPKTLGLVPPVFLVGEGAECWARDYGIPGVTEQSLITEKSLASYHRYKERLNSTKPSELHQPKKQKLDDMDVLEDSSLDTVGVVCVDTAGCVSAGSSSGGLLLKKPGRVGQAAVYGAGCYARNTTHSSVKRCGELLIKTLLAKECA
;
A
#
# COMPACT_ATOMS: atom_id res chain seq x y z
N GLY A 1 2.12 14.77 -7.32
CA GLY A 1 2.24 16.00 -6.53
C GLY A 1 2.27 15.67 -5.05
N ILE A 2 3.36 16.01 -4.36
CA ILE A 2 3.55 15.78 -2.92
C ILE A 2 2.86 16.94 -2.18
N GLY A 3 1.82 16.66 -1.39
CA GLY A 3 1.18 17.65 -0.54
C GLY A 3 1.84 17.66 0.84
N ASN A 4 2.57 18.72 1.18
CA ASN A 4 3.11 18.93 2.52
C ASN A 4 2.03 19.61 3.38
N HIS A 5 1.50 18.89 4.37
CA HIS A 5 0.66 19.47 5.42
C HIS A 5 1.45 19.41 6.73
N ALA A 6 1.78 20.58 7.30
CA ALA A 6 2.32 20.67 8.66
C ALA A 6 1.19 20.43 9.67
N VAL A 7 1.44 19.62 10.70
CA VAL A 7 0.43 19.16 11.66
C VAL A 7 0.88 19.43 13.09
N THR A 8 -0.06 19.84 13.95
CA THR A 8 0.20 20.49 15.25
C THR A 8 0.07 19.60 16.49
N ASN A 9 -0.30 18.30 16.37
CA ASN A 9 -0.45 17.38 17.51
C ASN A 9 -0.15 15.90 17.15
N GLU A 10 0.28 15.10 18.15
CA GLU A 10 0.72 13.70 18.04
C GLU A 10 -0.37 12.75 17.48
N GLU A 11 -1.64 12.98 17.82
CA GLU A 11 -2.76 12.18 17.26
C GLU A 11 -3.16 12.67 15.86
N GLU A 12 -2.89 13.94 15.57
CA GLU A 12 -3.26 14.61 14.34
C GLU A 12 -2.31 14.25 13.20
N TYR A 13 -1.00 14.07 13.42
CA TYR A 13 -0.09 13.69 12.33
C TYR A 13 -0.27 12.22 11.91
N ARG A 14 -0.52 11.29 12.86
CA ARG A 14 -0.89 9.90 12.55
C ARG A 14 -2.20 9.85 11.75
N LYS A 15 -3.14 10.75 12.09
CA LYS A 15 -4.38 10.96 11.33
C LYS A 15 -4.12 11.54 9.94
N THR A 16 -3.12 12.39 9.76
CA THR A 16 -2.72 12.94 8.45
C THR A 16 -2.09 11.88 7.55
N CYS A 17 -1.18 11.06 8.08
CA CYS A 17 -0.58 9.96 7.31
C CYS A 17 -1.65 8.93 6.90
N ARG A 18 -2.60 8.61 7.79
CA ARG A 18 -3.81 7.84 7.44
C ARG A 18 -4.61 8.52 6.32
N THR A 19 -4.87 9.83 6.43
CA THR A 19 -5.74 10.56 5.50
C THR A 19 -5.11 10.74 4.12
N ALA A 20 -3.80 10.92 4.06
CA ALA A 20 -3.04 11.03 2.81
C ALA A 20 -3.01 9.72 2.04
N CYS A 21 -2.89 8.57 2.72
CA CYS A 21 -3.07 7.24 2.15
C CYS A 21 -4.55 6.87 1.89
N ARG A 22 -5.49 7.73 2.30
CA ARG A 22 -6.95 7.57 2.14
C ARG A 22 -7.52 8.52 1.08
N LYS A 23 -6.70 9.16 0.24
CA LYS A 23 -7.28 9.99 -0.83
C LYS A 23 -8.06 9.06 -1.75
N ASP A 24 -9.39 9.10 -1.63
CA ASP A 24 -10.38 8.43 -2.48
C ASP A 24 -10.25 8.97 -3.91
N SER A 25 -9.15 8.63 -4.56
CA SER A 25 -8.86 8.98 -5.93
C SER A 25 -9.04 7.72 -6.74
N THR A 26 -10.04 7.73 -7.62
CA THR A 26 -10.26 6.65 -8.60
C THR A 26 -9.09 6.48 -9.58
N TRP A 27 -8.13 7.41 -9.56
CA TRP A 27 -6.96 7.45 -10.41
C TRP A 27 -5.73 6.77 -9.81
N THR A 28 -5.70 6.56 -8.49
CA THR A 28 -4.55 5.96 -7.82
C THR A 28 -4.70 4.46 -7.68
N ASN A 29 -3.61 3.71 -7.84
CA ASN A 29 -3.58 2.27 -7.58
C ASN A 29 -3.45 1.98 -6.08
N ALA A 30 -4.45 2.41 -5.29
CA ALA A 30 -4.57 2.14 -3.85
C ALA A 30 -6.04 2.26 -3.39
N GLY A 31 -6.59 1.22 -2.74
CA GLY A 31 -8.01 1.23 -2.36
C GLY A 31 -8.92 1.15 -3.59
N THR A 32 -9.83 2.11 -3.76
CA THR A 32 -10.69 2.20 -4.95
C THR A 32 -9.88 2.62 -6.18
N GLY A 33 -10.02 1.91 -7.31
CA GLY A 33 -9.22 2.13 -8.51
C GLY A 33 -7.92 1.34 -8.56
N SER A 34 -7.70 0.45 -7.59
CA SER A 34 -6.57 -0.47 -7.58
C SER A 34 -6.55 -1.41 -8.78
N ASN A 35 -5.35 -1.81 -9.17
CA ASN A 35 -5.12 -2.83 -10.18
C ASN A 35 -5.78 -4.16 -9.81
N LEU A 36 -6.27 -4.85 -10.84
CA LEU A 36 -6.94 -6.14 -10.68
C LEU A 36 -5.92 -7.28 -10.75
N THR A 37 -6.12 -8.27 -9.89
CA THR A 37 -5.45 -9.58 -9.93
C THR A 37 -5.77 -10.33 -11.22
N GLU A 38 -5.08 -11.45 -11.48
CA GLU A 38 -5.36 -12.29 -12.66
C GLU A 38 -6.80 -12.84 -12.70
N SER A 39 -7.45 -12.92 -11.53
CA SER A 39 -8.83 -13.35 -11.32
C SER A 39 -9.85 -12.20 -11.42
N GLY A 40 -9.40 -10.98 -11.77
CA GLY A 40 -10.29 -9.82 -11.91
C GLY A 40 -10.75 -9.21 -10.59
N THR A 41 -10.04 -9.48 -9.49
CA THR A 41 -10.42 -9.01 -8.14
C THR A 41 -9.40 -8.03 -7.59
N VAL A 42 -9.82 -7.17 -6.66
CA VAL A 42 -8.96 -6.16 -6.01
C VAL A 42 -8.38 -6.70 -4.71
N GLU A 43 -7.06 -6.61 -4.58
CA GLU A 43 -6.30 -6.96 -3.38
C GLU A 43 -5.29 -5.86 -3.09
N CYS A 44 -5.30 -5.33 -1.88
CA CYS A 44 -4.45 -4.21 -1.52
C CYS A 44 -3.42 -4.55 -0.45
N ASP A 45 -2.34 -3.79 -0.46
CA ASP A 45 -1.26 -3.82 0.51
C ASP A 45 -1.11 -2.42 1.11
N ALA A 46 -0.94 -2.32 2.43
CA ALA A 46 -0.68 -1.04 3.08
C ALA A 46 0.11 -1.20 4.38
N SER A 47 0.85 -0.17 4.75
CA SER A 47 1.57 -0.09 6.01
C SER A 47 1.67 1.33 6.53
N LEU A 48 1.83 1.46 7.85
CA LEU A 48 2.22 2.69 8.53
C LEU A 48 3.31 2.40 9.56
N MET A 49 4.20 3.36 9.72
CA MET A 49 5.26 3.32 10.70
C MET A 49 5.33 4.62 11.50
N ASP A 50 5.52 4.49 12.81
CA ASP A 50 5.69 5.58 13.75
C ASP A 50 7.17 5.75 14.11
N GLY A 51 7.76 6.90 13.81
CA GLY A 51 9.18 7.13 14.02
C GLY A 51 9.59 7.34 15.48
N LYS A 52 8.66 7.68 16.36
CA LYS A 52 8.90 7.90 17.79
C LYS A 52 8.98 6.58 18.55
N THR A 53 8.00 5.71 18.33
CA THR A 53 7.88 4.40 19.00
C THR A 53 8.53 3.26 18.22
N MET A 54 8.90 3.51 16.96
CA MET A 54 9.28 2.48 15.98
C MET A 54 8.16 1.48 15.67
N GLY A 55 6.93 1.76 16.10
CA GLY A 55 5.78 0.89 15.85
C GLY A 55 5.46 0.77 14.37
N PHE A 56 4.95 -0.40 13.99
CA PHE A 56 4.53 -0.75 12.64
C PHE A 56 3.19 -1.49 12.61
N GLY A 57 2.35 -1.11 11.65
CA GLY A 57 1.12 -1.83 11.33
C GLY A 57 0.97 -2.00 9.83
N ALA A 58 0.60 -3.20 9.38
CA ALA A 58 0.42 -3.50 7.97
C ALA A 58 -0.73 -4.45 7.68
N VAL A 59 -1.23 -4.35 6.45
CA VAL A 59 -2.14 -5.32 5.83
C VAL A 59 -1.67 -5.69 4.44
N GLY A 60 -1.89 -6.94 4.03
CA GLY A 60 -1.45 -7.45 2.74
C GLY A 60 -2.48 -8.33 2.08
N ALA A 61 -2.59 -8.25 0.76
CA ALA A 61 -3.62 -8.93 -0.04
C ALA A 61 -5.03 -8.80 0.57
N ILE A 62 -5.34 -7.68 1.22
CA ILE A 62 -6.65 -7.45 1.85
C ILE A 62 -7.68 -7.11 0.77
N ARG A 63 -8.85 -7.73 0.82
CA ARG A 63 -9.94 -7.47 -0.13
C ARG A 63 -11.07 -6.75 0.58
N ARG A 64 -12.05 -6.27 -0.18
CA ARG A 64 -13.34 -5.75 0.36
C ARG A 64 -13.20 -4.67 1.43
N VAL A 65 -12.09 -3.93 1.42
CA VAL A 65 -11.85 -2.81 2.33
C VAL A 65 -11.51 -1.59 1.49
N LYS A 66 -12.33 -0.53 1.64
CA LYS A 66 -12.15 0.72 0.89
C LYS A 66 -10.80 1.37 1.15
N ASN A 67 -10.34 1.35 2.41
CA ASN A 67 -9.14 2.04 2.86
C ASN A 67 -8.20 1.10 3.62
N PRO A 68 -7.34 0.33 2.93
CA PRO A 68 -6.39 -0.59 3.57
C PRO A 68 -5.48 0.07 4.62
N SER A 69 -5.08 1.32 4.37
CA SER A 69 -4.28 2.14 5.30
C SER A 69 -4.99 2.42 6.63
N GLN A 70 -6.32 2.42 6.69
CA GLN A 70 -7.04 2.54 7.95
C GLN A 70 -6.88 1.29 8.82
N VAL A 71 -6.91 0.10 8.20
CA VAL A 71 -6.72 -1.16 8.93
C VAL A 71 -5.29 -1.22 9.49
N ALA A 72 -4.29 -0.93 8.65
CA ALA A 72 -2.89 -0.83 9.08
C ALA A 72 -2.68 0.17 10.23
N HIS A 73 -3.41 1.30 10.23
CA HIS A 73 -3.35 2.27 11.32
C HIS A 73 -3.91 1.73 12.65
N HIS A 74 -5.02 0.99 12.61
CA HIS A 74 -5.56 0.37 13.82
C HIS A 74 -4.61 -0.70 14.37
N ILE A 75 -3.97 -1.48 13.50
CA ILE A 75 -2.94 -2.46 13.87
C ILE A 75 -1.77 -1.77 14.57
N LEU A 76 -1.24 -0.69 13.98
CA LEU A 76 -0.18 0.13 14.58
C LEU A 76 -0.57 0.69 15.95
N ARG A 77 -1.80 1.18 16.11
CA ARG A 77 -2.26 1.70 17.42
C ARG A 77 -2.29 0.63 18.49
N ASP A 78 -2.68 -0.59 18.14
CA ASP A 78 -2.73 -1.69 19.08
C ASP A 78 -1.33 -2.16 19.46
N GLU A 79 -0.42 -2.24 18.51
CA GLU A 79 0.99 -2.52 18.78
C GLU A 79 1.62 -1.48 19.72
N ILE A 80 1.42 -0.17 19.46
CA ILE A 80 1.93 0.90 20.34
C ILE A 80 1.33 0.83 21.76
N LYS A 81 0.06 0.42 21.90
CA LYS A 81 -0.56 0.23 23.21
C LYS A 81 0.06 -0.92 24.00
N GLY A 82 0.71 -1.86 23.31
CA GLY A 82 1.37 -3.01 23.92
C GLY A 82 0.43 -4.19 24.18
N PRO A 83 0.85 -5.14 25.03
CA PRO A 83 0.15 -6.42 25.22
C PRO A 83 -1.30 -6.26 25.67
N LYS A 84 -2.17 -7.13 25.14
CA LYS A 84 -3.57 -7.25 25.56
C LYS A 84 -3.69 -8.07 26.83
N THR A 85 -4.93 -8.28 27.30
CA THR A 85 -5.25 -9.17 28.42
C THR A 85 -4.54 -10.51 28.26
N LEU A 86 -3.95 -11.02 29.36
CA LEU A 86 -3.13 -12.23 29.39
C LEU A 86 -1.74 -12.10 28.73
N GLY A 87 -1.28 -10.89 28.41
CA GLY A 87 0.07 -10.67 27.86
C GLY A 87 0.21 -11.04 26.38
N LEU A 88 -0.91 -11.18 25.66
CA LEU A 88 -0.89 -11.48 24.23
C LEU A 88 -0.35 -10.28 23.44
N VAL A 89 0.66 -10.54 22.61
CA VAL A 89 1.25 -9.53 21.72
C VAL A 89 0.28 -9.27 20.56
N PRO A 90 -0.12 -8.01 20.32
CA PRO A 90 -0.95 -7.66 19.18
C PRO A 90 -0.24 -7.96 17.85
N PRO A 91 -0.96 -8.29 16.78
CA PRO A 91 -0.34 -8.48 15.47
C PRO A 91 0.22 -7.15 14.96
N VAL A 92 1.30 -7.21 14.18
CA VAL A 92 1.86 -6.06 13.43
C VAL A 92 1.56 -6.15 11.93
N PHE A 93 1.17 -7.32 11.45
CA PHE A 93 0.89 -7.57 10.04
C PHE A 93 -0.18 -8.66 9.90
N LEU A 94 -1.27 -8.35 9.19
CA LEU A 94 -2.35 -9.29 8.87
C LEU A 94 -2.56 -9.37 7.36
N VAL A 95 -3.03 -10.51 6.86
CA VAL A 95 -3.25 -10.69 5.42
C VAL A 95 -4.59 -11.34 5.09
N GLY A 96 -5.06 -11.12 3.86
CA GLY A 96 -6.24 -11.77 3.29
C GLY A 96 -7.48 -11.68 4.18
N GLU A 97 -8.23 -12.77 4.25
CA GLU A 97 -9.49 -12.84 5.00
C GLU A 97 -9.31 -12.57 6.51
N GLY A 98 -8.18 -12.95 7.10
CA GLY A 98 -7.89 -12.65 8.50
C GLY A 98 -7.83 -11.14 8.78
N ALA A 99 -7.25 -10.37 7.86
CA ALA A 99 -7.23 -8.91 7.94
C ALA A 99 -8.62 -8.30 7.73
N GLU A 100 -9.46 -8.90 6.89
CA GLU A 100 -10.85 -8.47 6.68
C GLU A 100 -11.73 -8.71 7.91
N CYS A 101 -11.62 -9.89 8.52
CA CYS A 101 -12.28 -10.20 9.79
C CYS A 101 -11.87 -9.20 10.87
N TRP A 102 -10.57 -8.98 11.01
CA TRP A 102 -10.04 -8.02 11.96
C TRP A 102 -10.54 -6.60 11.69
N ALA A 103 -10.59 -6.15 10.44
CA ALA A 103 -11.13 -4.84 10.09
C ALA A 103 -12.60 -4.67 10.56
N ARG A 104 -13.42 -5.72 10.39
CA ARG A 104 -14.82 -5.71 10.84
C ARG A 104 -14.93 -5.60 12.37
N ASP A 105 -14.08 -6.29 13.11
CA ASP A 105 -14.05 -6.22 14.59
C ASP A 105 -13.71 -4.81 15.10
N TYR A 106 -12.99 -4.01 14.31
CA TYR A 106 -12.65 -2.61 14.60
C TYR A 106 -13.65 -1.62 14.01
N GLY A 107 -14.80 -2.09 13.53
CA GLY A 107 -15.87 -1.25 12.99
C GLY A 107 -15.58 -0.66 11.61
N ILE A 108 -14.61 -1.21 10.87
CA ILE A 108 -14.35 -0.83 9.47
C ILE A 108 -15.27 -1.69 8.59
N PRO A 109 -16.28 -1.10 7.93
CA PRO A 109 -17.24 -1.88 7.16
C PRO A 109 -16.58 -2.46 5.91
N GLY A 110 -16.93 -3.70 5.61
CA GLY A 110 -16.62 -4.32 4.33
C GLY A 110 -17.40 -3.66 3.19
N VAL A 111 -16.80 -3.65 2.00
CA VAL A 111 -17.43 -3.17 0.76
C VAL A 111 -17.46 -4.27 -0.29
N THR A 112 -18.34 -4.14 -1.28
CA THR A 112 -18.37 -5.10 -2.40
C THR A 112 -17.14 -4.92 -3.27
N GLU A 113 -16.67 -6.01 -3.89
CA GLU A 113 -15.51 -5.96 -4.78
C GLU A 113 -15.74 -5.03 -5.96
N GLN A 114 -16.95 -5.01 -6.51
CA GLN A 114 -17.34 -4.14 -7.62
C GLN A 114 -17.22 -2.66 -7.25
N SER A 115 -17.48 -2.28 -5.99
CA SER A 115 -17.36 -0.88 -5.56
C SER A 115 -15.91 -0.36 -5.56
N LEU A 116 -14.91 -1.26 -5.55
CA LEU A 116 -13.49 -0.92 -5.59
C LEU A 116 -12.95 -0.82 -7.02
N ILE A 117 -13.68 -1.38 -8.00
CA ILE A 117 -13.25 -1.45 -9.40
C ILE A 117 -13.79 -0.23 -10.13
N THR A 118 -12.87 0.54 -10.74
CA THR A 118 -13.21 1.69 -11.59
C THR A 118 -13.17 1.30 -13.06
N GLU A 119 -13.87 2.06 -13.91
CA GLU A 119 -13.81 1.88 -15.37
C GLU A 119 -12.36 1.90 -15.89
N LYS A 120 -11.51 2.80 -15.37
CA LYS A 120 -10.07 2.85 -15.69
C LYS A 120 -9.38 1.51 -15.37
N SER A 121 -9.53 1.03 -14.13
CA SER A 121 -8.87 -0.20 -13.68
C SER A 121 -9.33 -1.44 -14.46
N LEU A 122 -10.63 -1.50 -14.78
CA LEU A 122 -11.24 -2.58 -15.56
C LEU A 122 -10.79 -2.56 -17.02
N ALA A 123 -10.75 -1.37 -17.66
CA ALA A 123 -10.27 -1.20 -19.02
C ALA A 123 -8.79 -1.63 -19.15
N SER A 124 -7.94 -1.22 -18.20
CA SER A 124 -6.55 -1.68 -18.10
C SER A 124 -6.47 -3.21 -17.97
N TYR A 125 -7.28 -3.81 -17.10
CA TYR A 125 -7.32 -5.26 -16.92
C TYR A 125 -7.64 -5.99 -18.23
N HIS A 126 -8.71 -5.61 -18.94
CA HIS A 126 -9.09 -6.25 -20.20
C HIS A 126 -8.01 -6.11 -21.26
N ARG A 127 -7.48 -4.90 -21.46
CA ARG A 127 -6.43 -4.62 -22.43
C ARG A 127 -5.21 -5.52 -22.25
N TYR A 128 -4.75 -5.71 -21.01
CA TYR A 128 -3.59 -6.56 -20.74
C TYR A 128 -3.93 -8.05 -20.79
N LYS A 129 -5.15 -8.46 -20.40
CA LYS A 129 -5.58 -9.85 -20.51
C LYS A 129 -5.65 -10.31 -21.96
N GLU A 130 -6.16 -9.45 -22.86
CA GLU A 130 -6.19 -9.70 -24.30
C GLU A 130 -4.77 -9.82 -24.88
N ARG A 131 -3.85 -8.93 -24.49
CA ARG A 131 -2.43 -9.00 -24.87
C ARG A 131 -1.76 -10.31 -24.44
N LEU A 132 -2.01 -10.78 -23.22
CA LEU A 132 -1.50 -12.08 -22.76
C LEU A 132 -2.05 -13.25 -23.58
N ASN A 133 -3.35 -13.25 -23.87
CA ASN A 133 -3.99 -14.33 -24.61
C ASN A 133 -3.57 -14.37 -26.10
N SER A 134 -3.22 -13.23 -26.68
CA SER A 134 -2.76 -13.11 -28.07
C SER A 134 -1.27 -13.40 -28.26
N THR A 135 -0.49 -13.41 -27.18
CA THR A 135 0.95 -13.70 -27.23
C THR A 135 1.19 -15.22 -27.21
N LYS A 136 1.79 -15.78 -28.26
CA LYS A 136 2.16 -17.20 -28.29
C LYS A 136 3.32 -17.48 -27.31
N PRO A 137 3.36 -18.66 -26.65
CA PRO A 137 4.42 -19.01 -25.69
C PRO A 137 5.85 -18.89 -26.26
N SER A 138 6.01 -19.05 -27.57
CA SER A 138 7.29 -18.97 -28.27
C SER A 138 7.88 -17.55 -28.38
N GLU A 139 7.09 -16.50 -28.14
CA GLU A 139 7.56 -15.10 -28.22
C GLU A 139 7.97 -14.50 -26.86
N LEU A 140 7.74 -15.22 -25.76
CA LEU A 140 7.96 -14.72 -24.40
C LEU A 140 9.46 -14.56 -24.02
N HIS A 141 10.38 -15.09 -24.83
CA HIS A 141 11.83 -15.14 -24.54
C HIS A 141 12.68 -14.23 -25.45
N GLN A 142 12.07 -13.48 -26.37
CA GLN A 142 12.79 -12.48 -27.15
C GLN A 142 12.44 -11.08 -26.64
N PRO A 143 13.40 -10.30 -26.12
CA PRO A 143 13.16 -8.89 -25.88
C PRO A 143 12.97 -8.22 -27.25
N LYS A 144 11.71 -8.13 -27.71
CA LYS A 144 11.37 -7.33 -28.89
C LYS A 144 11.75 -5.90 -28.54
N LYS A 145 12.61 -5.27 -29.36
CA LYS A 145 12.84 -3.82 -29.34
C LYS A 145 11.48 -3.15 -29.51
N GLN A 146 10.85 -2.75 -28.42
CA GLN A 146 9.58 -2.03 -28.44
C GLN A 146 9.82 -0.72 -29.20
N LYS A 147 8.94 -0.42 -30.16
CA LYS A 147 8.95 0.88 -30.83
C LYS A 147 8.75 1.96 -29.77
N LEU A 148 9.53 3.04 -29.86
CA LEU A 148 9.54 4.15 -28.91
C LEU A 148 8.16 4.82 -28.72
N ASP A 149 7.22 4.63 -29.64
CA ASP A 149 5.90 5.28 -29.60
C ASP A 149 4.88 4.58 -28.68
N ASP A 150 5.13 3.33 -28.26
CA ASP A 150 4.25 2.58 -27.33
C ASP A 150 4.65 2.72 -25.85
N MET A 151 5.78 3.40 -25.58
CA MET A 151 6.35 3.58 -24.24
C MET A 151 5.57 4.57 -23.36
N ASP A 152 4.91 5.55 -23.96
CA ASP A 152 4.15 6.58 -23.21
C ASP A 152 2.90 6.03 -22.50
N VAL A 153 2.45 4.81 -22.83
CA VAL A 153 1.22 4.21 -22.28
C VAL A 153 1.50 3.13 -21.22
N LEU A 154 2.75 2.68 -21.10
CA LEU A 154 3.18 1.66 -20.13
C LEU A 154 3.55 2.25 -18.76
N GLU A 155 3.88 3.54 -18.70
CA GLU A 155 4.20 4.24 -17.44
C GLU A 155 2.97 4.51 -16.55
N ASP A 156 1.78 4.77 -17.11
CA ASP A 156 0.61 5.22 -16.31
C ASP A 156 -0.17 4.09 -15.61
N SER A 157 0.13 2.81 -15.86
CA SER A 157 -0.72 1.69 -15.38
C SER A 157 -0.01 0.63 -14.54
N SER A 158 1.32 0.65 -14.47
CA SER A 158 2.09 -0.43 -13.85
C SER A 158 2.53 -0.17 -12.41
N LEU A 159 2.64 1.08 -11.93
CA LEU A 159 3.43 1.37 -10.72
C LEU A 159 2.87 2.36 -9.69
N ASP A 160 1.58 2.70 -9.69
CA ASP A 160 1.09 3.76 -8.79
C ASP A 160 0.87 3.33 -7.32
N THR A 161 1.97 3.23 -6.58
CA THR A 161 1.96 3.10 -5.12
C THR A 161 1.80 4.48 -4.47
N VAL A 162 0.76 4.64 -3.65
CA VAL A 162 0.53 5.86 -2.86
C VAL A 162 1.29 5.76 -1.54
N GLY A 163 1.66 6.89 -0.98
CA GLY A 163 2.20 6.94 0.36
C GLY A 163 2.63 8.33 0.74
N VAL A 164 3.03 8.45 1.99
CA VAL A 164 3.12 9.72 2.68
C VAL A 164 4.24 9.67 3.70
N VAL A 165 4.83 10.84 3.93
CA VAL A 165 5.72 11.13 5.03
C VAL A 165 5.11 12.33 5.76
N CYS A 166 4.99 12.24 7.07
CA CYS A 166 4.50 13.32 7.91
C CYS A 166 5.59 13.69 8.92
N VAL A 167 5.80 15.00 9.13
CA VAL A 167 6.66 15.56 10.17
C VAL A 167 5.82 16.55 10.96
N ASP A 168 5.79 16.44 12.28
CA ASP A 168 5.11 17.40 13.16
C ASP A 168 6.04 18.55 13.59
N THR A 169 5.49 19.54 14.29
CA THR A 169 6.25 20.71 14.77
C THR A 169 7.29 20.38 15.84
N ALA A 170 7.18 19.21 16.49
CA ALA A 170 8.16 18.69 17.44
C ALA A 170 9.28 17.90 16.74
N GLY A 171 9.21 17.74 15.42
CA GLY A 171 10.16 16.96 14.64
C GLY A 171 9.91 15.45 14.67
N CYS A 172 8.78 14.99 15.22
CA CYS A 172 8.42 13.57 15.15
C CYS A 172 7.95 13.20 13.75
N VAL A 173 8.30 11.99 13.31
CA VAL A 173 8.03 11.54 11.95
C VAL A 173 7.16 10.29 11.89
N SER A 174 6.40 10.16 10.80
CA SER A 174 5.79 8.90 10.39
C SER A 174 5.81 8.74 8.89
N ALA A 175 5.67 7.49 8.47
CA ALA A 175 5.56 7.12 7.07
C ALA A 175 4.37 6.18 6.86
N GLY A 176 3.79 6.23 5.68
CA GLY A 176 2.75 5.29 5.25
C GLY A 176 2.87 4.96 3.78
N SER A 177 2.42 3.76 3.41
CA SER A 177 2.40 3.27 2.04
C SER A 177 1.11 2.49 1.79
N SER A 178 0.57 2.57 0.57
CA SER A 178 -0.62 1.82 0.14
C SER A 178 -0.55 1.56 -1.36
N SER A 179 -0.89 0.34 -1.78
CA SER A 179 -0.85 -0.08 -3.18
C SER A 179 -1.90 -1.16 -3.47
N GLY A 180 -2.47 -1.18 -4.67
CA GLY A 180 -3.17 -2.34 -5.22
C GLY A 180 -2.22 -3.40 -5.81
N GLY A 181 -0.93 -3.07 -5.92
CA GLY A 181 0.09 -3.93 -6.51
C GLY A 181 0.04 -3.98 -8.04
N LEU A 182 0.72 -4.98 -8.60
CA LEU A 182 0.83 -5.15 -10.04
C LEU A 182 -0.51 -5.52 -10.69
N LEU A 183 -0.72 -4.95 -11.86
CA LEU A 183 -1.76 -5.42 -12.77
C LEU A 183 -1.55 -6.90 -13.10
N LEU A 184 -2.61 -7.69 -13.02
CA LEU A 184 -2.62 -9.13 -13.25
C LEU A 184 -1.72 -9.94 -12.31
N LYS A 185 -1.42 -9.41 -11.11
CA LYS A 185 -0.73 -10.18 -10.08
C LYS A 185 -1.50 -11.46 -9.74
N LYS A 186 -0.77 -12.50 -9.34
CA LYS A 186 -1.37 -13.70 -8.73
C LYS A 186 -2.15 -13.30 -7.47
N PRO A 187 -3.38 -13.80 -7.26
CA PRO A 187 -4.11 -13.59 -6.01
C PRO A 187 -3.27 -14.03 -4.81
N GLY A 188 -3.33 -13.26 -3.74
CA GLY A 188 -2.49 -13.43 -2.56
C GLY A 188 -1.07 -12.88 -2.70
N ARG A 189 -0.68 -12.30 -3.84
CA ARG A 189 0.62 -11.64 -3.97
C ARG A 189 0.62 -10.37 -3.11
N VAL A 190 1.54 -10.36 -2.14
CA VAL A 190 1.87 -9.21 -1.30
C VAL A 190 3.08 -8.47 -1.89
N GLY A 191 2.95 -7.15 -2.07
CA GLY A 191 4.00 -6.24 -2.51
C GLY A 191 4.68 -5.49 -1.38
N GLN A 192 5.61 -4.61 -1.75
CA GLN A 192 6.42 -3.81 -0.83
C GLN A 192 5.60 -2.96 0.14
N ALA A 193 4.40 -2.51 -0.27
CA ALA A 193 3.60 -1.58 0.51
C ALA A 193 3.14 -2.15 1.87
N ALA A 194 3.16 -3.47 2.07
CA ALA A 194 2.87 -4.11 3.35
C ALA A 194 4.14 -4.57 4.12
N VAL A 195 5.31 -4.53 3.48
CA VAL A 195 6.53 -5.12 4.04
C VAL A 195 7.31 -4.10 4.86
N TYR A 196 7.58 -4.45 6.12
CA TYR A 196 8.38 -3.64 7.05
C TYR A 196 9.74 -3.25 6.45
N GLY A 197 10.07 -1.96 6.47
CA GLY A 197 11.33 -1.44 5.95
C GLY A 197 11.47 -1.45 4.43
N ALA A 198 10.48 -1.94 3.68
CA ALA A 198 10.43 -1.82 2.22
C ALA A 198 9.39 -0.78 1.78
N GLY A 199 8.15 -0.88 2.26
CA GLY A 199 7.07 0.01 1.85
C GLY A 199 7.19 1.41 2.43
N CYS A 200 7.46 1.48 3.74
CA CYS A 200 7.68 2.73 4.45
C CYS A 200 8.67 2.51 5.61
N TYR A 201 9.40 3.57 5.95
CA TYR A 201 10.27 3.60 7.13
C TYR A 201 10.29 5.00 7.74
N ALA A 202 10.19 5.07 9.06
CA ALA A 202 10.27 6.31 9.82
C ALA A 202 11.07 6.08 11.11
N ARG A 203 11.99 7.00 11.42
CA ARG A 203 12.73 6.99 12.68
C ARG A 203 13.02 8.42 13.13
N ASN A 204 12.70 8.72 14.38
CA ASN A 204 13.16 9.95 15.01
C ASN A 204 14.67 9.79 15.33
N THR A 205 15.52 10.65 14.78
CA THR A 205 16.93 10.80 15.18
C THR A 205 17.21 12.27 15.48
N THR A 206 18.47 12.66 15.77
CA THR A 206 18.87 14.08 15.82
C THR A 206 18.53 14.84 14.53
N HIS A 207 18.43 14.12 13.40
CA HIS A 207 17.84 14.57 12.15
C HIS A 207 16.80 13.54 11.70
N SER A 208 15.52 13.76 11.98
CA SER A 208 14.46 12.77 11.68
C SER A 208 14.52 12.25 10.24
N SER A 209 14.49 10.93 10.07
CA SER A 209 14.65 10.29 8.76
C SER A 209 13.39 9.53 8.35
N VAL A 210 12.96 9.76 7.09
CA VAL A 210 11.74 9.15 6.54
C VAL A 210 11.90 8.88 5.06
N LYS A 211 11.64 7.64 4.62
CA LYS A 211 11.74 7.24 3.20
C LYS A 211 10.60 6.33 2.76
N ARG A 212 10.26 6.46 1.46
CA ARG A 212 9.33 5.60 0.70
C ARG A 212 10.07 4.95 -0.46
N CYS A 213 9.62 3.77 -0.88
CA CYS A 213 10.29 3.00 -1.92
C CYS A 213 9.31 2.15 -2.75
N GLY A 214 9.55 2.09 -4.07
CA GLY A 214 8.76 1.34 -5.06
C GLY A 214 9.05 -0.18 -5.13
N GLU A 215 8.64 -0.81 -6.22
CA GLU A 215 8.33 -2.25 -6.32
C GLU A 215 9.51 -3.24 -6.24
N LEU A 216 10.73 -2.85 -6.60
CA LEU A 216 11.88 -3.78 -6.65
C LEU A 216 12.62 -3.98 -5.31
N LEU A 217 12.02 -3.60 -4.17
CA LEU A 217 12.80 -3.18 -2.99
C LEU A 217 12.59 -4.02 -1.73
N ILE A 218 11.78 -5.08 -1.78
CA ILE A 218 11.67 -6.04 -0.66
C ILE A 218 13.04 -6.67 -0.37
N LYS A 219 13.79 -7.04 -1.42
CA LYS A 219 15.09 -7.72 -1.27
C LYS A 219 16.18 -6.82 -0.66
N THR A 220 16.06 -5.50 -0.81
CA THR A 220 17.09 -4.54 -0.39
C THR A 220 16.70 -3.79 0.88
N LEU A 221 15.47 -3.95 1.39
CA LEU A 221 14.93 -3.14 2.49
C LEU A 221 15.22 -1.65 2.28
N LEU A 222 15.06 -1.16 1.03
CA LEU A 222 15.64 0.13 0.63
C LEU A 222 15.15 1.31 1.48
N ALA A 223 13.91 1.28 1.96
CA ALA A 223 13.41 2.34 2.83
C ALA A 223 14.17 2.40 4.17
N LYS A 224 14.65 1.26 4.67
CA LYS A 224 15.52 1.17 5.86
C LYS A 224 16.97 1.53 5.54
N GLU A 225 17.55 1.00 4.48
CA GLU A 225 18.96 1.26 4.12
C GLU A 225 19.25 2.73 3.80
N CYS A 226 18.24 3.45 3.31
CA CYS A 226 18.36 4.85 2.96
C CYS A 226 17.96 5.83 4.07
N ALA A 227 17.57 5.34 5.25
CA ALA A 227 17.04 6.12 6.37
C ALA A 227 17.93 6.12 7.61
#